data_AF-M3C9Z0-F1
#
_entry.id   AF-M3C9Z0-F1
#
_cell.length_a   1.000
_cell.length_b   1.000
_cell.length_c   1.000
_cell.angle_alpha   90.00
_cell.angle_beta   90.00
_cell.angle_gamma   90.00
#
_symmetry.space_group_name_H-M   'P 1'
#
loop_
_entity.id
_entity.type
_entity.pdbx_description
1 polymer ?
#
loop_
_entity_poly.entity_id
_entity_poly.type
_entity_poly.pdbx_seq_one_letter_code
_entity_poly.pdbx_strand_id
1 'polypeptide(L)'
;MQLLQVVALCMSIAATSVHSAAVPGTVVGITPRDAYVTEADLQLRQLEKRDLPPCGKKWVTPGGQDPPQNVIDDAGYCMSHSCPKYKKGWKHEICGYRYENCIRLDVGVTLKNDGFHKQGHWYGEDGTQLVAFRYWQEQVVFRGPNGSGKVYLAHGSTWTCVKGQMNAYLEDAHETLYGNSKDNWDQVWGGPCKCYFDLSTDMGFYVAH
;
A
#
# COMPACT_ATOMS: atom_id res chain seq x y z
N MET A 1 41.93 -47.97 13.95
CA MET A 1 42.00 -47.18 15.20
C MET A 1 43.06 -46.10 15.03
N GLN A 2 42.65 -44.87 14.74
CA GLN A 2 43.50 -43.69 14.71
C GLN A 2 42.66 -42.53 15.26
N LEU A 3 43.09 -41.96 16.39
CA LEU A 3 42.50 -40.80 17.03
C LEU A 3 42.97 -39.53 16.31
N LEU A 4 42.04 -38.67 15.90
CA LEU A 4 42.32 -37.29 15.52
C LEU A 4 42.28 -36.39 16.77
N GLN A 5 43.35 -35.63 16.98
CA GLN A 5 43.47 -34.61 18.01
C GLN A 5 42.75 -33.31 17.58
N VAL A 6 41.98 -32.72 18.50
CA VAL A 6 41.37 -31.39 18.38
C VAL A 6 42.27 -30.40 19.11
N VAL A 7 42.76 -29.38 18.40
CA VAL A 7 43.48 -28.23 18.97
C VAL A 7 42.49 -27.08 19.14
N ALA A 8 42.24 -26.68 20.39
CA ALA A 8 41.46 -25.50 20.74
C ALA A 8 42.40 -24.28 20.91
N LEU A 9 42.13 -23.21 20.17
CA LEU A 9 42.85 -21.94 20.27
C LEU A 9 42.04 -20.98 21.16
N CYS A 10 42.56 -20.67 22.35
CA CYS A 10 42.04 -19.60 23.21
C CYS A 10 42.49 -18.23 22.68
N MET A 11 41.55 -17.33 22.41
CA MET A 11 41.83 -15.90 22.22
C MET A 11 41.28 -15.13 23.42
N SER A 12 42.19 -14.64 24.26
CA SER A 12 41.91 -13.69 25.33
C SER A 12 41.96 -12.27 24.78
N ILE A 13 40.86 -11.52 24.88
CA ILE A 13 40.85 -10.08 24.59
C ILE A 13 40.95 -9.34 25.93
N ALA A 14 42.03 -8.58 26.08
CA ALA A 14 42.28 -7.70 27.21
C ALA A 14 41.37 -6.46 27.12
N ALA A 15 40.62 -6.19 28.19
CA ALA A 15 39.84 -4.96 28.35
C ALA A 15 40.73 -3.87 28.97
N THR A 16 41.04 -2.84 28.19
CA THR A 16 41.65 -1.59 28.68
C THR A 16 40.57 -0.74 29.35
N SER A 17 40.77 -0.43 30.64
CA SER A 17 39.97 0.51 31.40
C SER A 17 40.38 1.95 31.06
N VAL A 18 39.40 2.78 30.70
CA VAL A 18 39.61 4.22 30.55
C VAL A 18 38.89 4.91 31.69
N HIS A 19 39.65 5.63 32.51
CA HIS A 19 39.16 6.44 33.62
C HIS A 19 38.41 7.66 33.06
N SER A 20 37.12 7.79 33.35
CA SER A 20 36.37 9.02 33.10
C SER A 20 36.20 9.77 34.42
N ALA A 21 36.84 10.93 34.51
CA ALA A 21 36.72 11.85 35.63
C ALA A 21 35.31 12.45 35.69
N ALA A 22 34.73 12.50 36.88
CA ALA A 22 33.45 13.12 37.16
C ALA A 22 33.59 14.65 37.22
N VAL A 23 32.77 15.37 36.45
CA VAL A 23 32.52 16.80 36.62
C VAL A 23 31.19 16.95 37.35
N PRO A 24 31.11 17.65 38.50
CA PRO A 24 29.85 17.91 39.17
C PRO A 24 29.19 19.13 38.51
N GLY A 25 28.28 18.84 37.57
CA GLY A 25 27.41 19.83 36.93
C GLY A 25 25.96 19.54 37.28
N THR A 26 25.31 20.51 37.92
CA THR A 26 23.91 20.58 38.30
C THR A 26 22.97 19.97 37.23
N VAL A 27 22.31 18.85 37.56
CA VAL A 27 21.24 18.28 36.73
C VAL A 27 19.99 19.13 36.95
N VAL A 28 19.77 20.11 36.08
CA VAL A 28 18.44 20.65 35.85
C VAL A 28 17.64 19.54 35.18
N GLY A 29 16.65 19.01 35.89
CA GLY A 29 15.74 17.98 35.37
C GLY A 29 14.94 18.52 34.20
N ILE A 30 15.41 18.23 32.99
CA ILE A 30 14.61 18.36 31.78
C ILE A 30 14.04 16.96 31.51
N THR A 31 12.73 16.82 31.65
CA THR A 31 12.01 15.61 31.28
C THR A 31 12.29 15.24 29.82
N PRO A 32 12.62 13.98 29.48
CA PRO A 32 12.80 13.58 28.09
C PRO A 32 11.42 13.41 27.43
N ARG A 33 10.84 14.53 26.95
CA ARG A 33 9.71 14.51 26.02
C ARG A 33 10.08 14.94 24.61
N ASP A 34 11.33 15.29 24.38
CA ASP A 34 11.88 15.55 23.05
C ASP A 34 12.75 14.37 22.64
N ALA A 35 12.12 13.21 22.48
CA ALA A 35 12.70 12.15 21.68
C ALA A 35 12.97 12.74 20.28
N TYR A 36 14.19 12.57 19.77
CA TYR A 36 14.63 12.98 18.45
C TYR A 36 13.52 12.73 17.42
N VAL A 37 12.83 13.79 17.01
CA VAL A 37 11.88 13.72 15.90
C VAL A 37 12.74 13.52 14.66
N THR A 38 12.75 12.30 14.13
CA THR A 38 13.50 11.99 12.91
C THR A 38 12.87 12.72 11.72
N GLU A 39 13.59 12.88 10.60
CA GLU A 39 12.98 13.38 9.37
C GLU A 39 11.77 12.51 8.95
N ALA A 40 11.83 11.21 9.23
CA ALA A 40 10.70 10.30 9.04
C ALA A 40 9.50 10.64 9.94
N ASP A 41 9.73 11.03 11.20
CA ASP A 41 8.67 11.47 12.12
C ASP A 41 8.08 12.82 11.72
N LEU A 42 8.91 13.74 11.19
CA LEU A 42 8.43 15.00 10.63
C LEU A 42 7.60 14.79 9.36
N GLN A 43 8.00 13.86 8.49
CA GLN A 43 7.22 13.46 7.32
C GLN A 43 5.90 12.79 7.72
N LEU A 44 5.91 11.93 8.74
CA LEU A 44 4.70 11.32 9.32
C LEU A 44 3.75 12.38 9.90
N ARG A 45 4.26 13.35 10.66
CA ARG A 45 3.44 14.46 11.18
C ARG A 45 2.92 15.39 10.09
N GLN A 46 3.66 15.54 8.98
CA GLN A 46 3.18 16.27 7.81
C GLN A 46 2.07 15.49 7.06
N LEU A 47 2.12 14.16 7.06
CA LEU A 47 1.05 13.30 6.56
C LEU A 47 -0.21 13.40 7.44
N GLU A 48 -0.06 13.45 8.76
CA GLU A 48 -1.19 13.63 9.70
C GLU A 48 -1.87 15.01 9.60
N LYS A 49 -1.11 16.06 9.19
CA LYS A 49 -1.63 17.43 9.05
C LYS A 49 -2.29 17.74 7.71
N ARG A 50 -2.12 16.90 6.68
CA ARG A 50 -2.77 17.10 5.38
C ARG A 50 -4.02 16.22 5.35
N ASP A 51 -5.17 16.81 5.01
CA ASP A 51 -6.33 16.05 4.54
C ASP A 51 -5.82 15.17 3.38
N LEU A 52 -5.56 13.89 3.65
CA LEU A 52 -5.37 12.92 2.59
C LEU A 52 -6.77 12.54 2.10
N PRO A 53 -6.98 12.36 0.78
CA PRO A 53 -5.98 12.66 -0.24
C PRO A 53 -5.88 14.18 -0.45
N PRO A 54 -4.75 14.69 -0.98
CA PRO A 54 -4.59 16.11 -1.31
C PRO A 54 -5.51 16.58 -2.47
N CYS A 55 -6.50 15.78 -2.85
CA CYS A 55 -7.47 16.09 -3.88
C CYS A 55 -8.39 17.21 -3.39
N GLY A 56 -8.79 18.11 -4.29
CA GLY A 56 -9.85 19.06 -3.98
C GLY A 56 -11.11 18.33 -3.53
N LYS A 57 -11.82 18.84 -2.53
CA LYS A 57 -13.08 18.25 -2.03
C LYS A 57 -14.16 18.42 -3.10
N LYS A 58 -14.29 17.44 -3.98
CA LYS A 58 -15.38 17.38 -4.98
C LYS A 58 -16.14 16.09 -4.78
N TRP A 59 -17.27 16.17 -4.09
CA TRP A 59 -18.19 15.04 -3.99
C TRP A 59 -19.02 14.98 -5.27
N VAL A 60 -18.53 14.21 -6.24
CA VAL A 60 -19.38 13.79 -7.35
C VAL A 60 -20.23 12.64 -6.81
N THR A 61 -21.55 12.75 -6.92
CA THR A 61 -22.44 11.60 -6.72
C THR A 61 -22.18 10.64 -7.87
N PRO A 62 -21.59 9.45 -7.62
CA PRO A 62 -21.38 8.50 -8.69
C PRO A 62 -22.74 8.12 -9.28
N GLY A 63 -22.81 7.99 -10.60
CA GLY A 63 -23.94 7.34 -11.24
C GLY A 63 -24.03 5.87 -10.84
N GLY A 64 -25.13 5.22 -11.18
CA GLY A 64 -25.31 3.78 -10.94
C GLY A 64 -26.09 3.43 -9.68
N GLN A 65 -26.17 2.13 -9.41
CA GLN A 65 -26.93 1.54 -8.31
C GLN A 65 -25.98 1.05 -7.22
N ASP A 66 -26.44 1.00 -5.97
CA ASP A 66 -25.75 0.24 -4.93
C ASP A 66 -25.82 -1.26 -5.25
N PRO A 67 -24.81 -2.05 -4.89
CA PRO A 67 -24.89 -3.50 -5.03
C PRO A 67 -25.99 -4.04 -4.11
N PRO A 68 -26.90 -4.89 -4.62
CA PRO A 68 -27.87 -5.57 -3.78
C PRO A 68 -27.14 -6.60 -2.89
N GLN A 69 -27.75 -6.96 -1.75
CA GLN A 69 -27.11 -7.81 -0.74
C GLN A 69 -26.63 -9.15 -1.30
N ASN A 70 -27.38 -9.75 -2.23
CA ASN A 70 -26.99 -11.02 -2.86
C ASN A 70 -25.70 -10.91 -3.69
N VAL A 71 -25.41 -9.75 -4.29
CA VAL A 71 -24.16 -9.52 -5.04
C VAL A 71 -23.00 -9.31 -4.07
N ILE A 72 -23.24 -8.65 -2.93
CA ILE A 72 -22.24 -8.50 -1.85
C ILE A 72 -21.89 -9.88 -1.28
N ASP A 73 -22.90 -10.69 -0.96
CA ASP A 73 -22.72 -12.03 -0.39
C ASP A 73 -21.97 -12.96 -1.36
N ASP A 74 -22.32 -12.92 -2.65
CA ASP A 74 -21.62 -13.67 -3.70
C ASP A 74 -20.16 -13.21 -3.84
N ALA A 75 -19.91 -11.90 -3.81
CA ALA A 75 -18.55 -11.38 -3.89
C ALA A 75 -17.68 -11.83 -2.71
N GLY A 76 -18.26 -11.86 -1.51
CA GLY A 76 -17.59 -12.27 -0.29
C GLY A 76 -17.38 -13.78 -0.16
N TYR A 77 -18.09 -14.58 -0.95
CA TYR A 77 -18.01 -16.05 -0.88
C TYR A 77 -16.57 -16.57 -1.02
N CYS A 78 -15.85 -16.06 -2.03
CA CYS A 78 -14.47 -16.47 -2.34
C CYS A 78 -13.42 -16.01 -1.33
N MET A 79 -13.79 -15.13 -0.39
CA MET A 79 -12.89 -14.77 0.71
C MET A 79 -12.81 -15.85 1.79
N SER A 80 -13.82 -16.73 1.88
CA SER A 80 -13.92 -17.79 2.88
C SER A 80 -13.99 -19.20 2.28
N HIS A 81 -14.15 -19.32 0.95
CA HIS A 81 -14.27 -20.58 0.23
C HIS A 81 -13.29 -20.65 -0.95
N SER A 82 -12.99 -21.87 -1.37
CA SER A 82 -12.24 -22.08 -2.61
C SER A 82 -13.14 -21.78 -3.80
N CYS A 83 -12.73 -20.84 -4.65
CA CYS A 83 -13.42 -20.49 -5.88
C CYS A 83 -12.65 -20.94 -7.12
N PRO A 84 -13.35 -21.20 -8.24
CA PRO A 84 -12.72 -21.40 -9.52
C PRO A 84 -11.84 -20.20 -9.89
N LYS A 85 -10.71 -20.48 -10.52
CA LYS A 85 -9.88 -19.42 -11.09
C LYS A 85 -10.59 -18.79 -12.28
N TYR A 86 -10.49 -17.46 -12.41
CA TYR A 86 -11.11 -16.76 -13.52
C TYR A 86 -10.22 -16.72 -14.77
N LYS A 87 -10.83 -16.52 -15.93
CA LYS A 87 -10.12 -16.31 -17.21
C LYS A 87 -9.70 -14.84 -17.38
N LYS A 88 -8.60 -14.60 -18.11
CA LYS A 88 -8.12 -13.25 -18.42
C LYS A 88 -9.26 -12.33 -18.91
N GLY A 89 -9.34 -11.15 -18.33
CA GLY A 89 -10.36 -10.14 -18.67
C GLY A 89 -11.69 -10.28 -17.94
N TRP A 90 -11.90 -11.36 -17.17
CA TRP A 90 -13.08 -11.51 -16.31
C TRP A 90 -13.18 -10.35 -15.30
N LYS A 91 -14.43 -10.03 -14.95
CA LYS A 91 -14.81 -9.10 -13.88
C LYS A 91 -15.95 -9.73 -13.09
N HIS A 92 -15.92 -9.55 -11.77
CA HIS A 92 -17.05 -9.89 -10.93
C HIS A 92 -18.18 -8.87 -11.11
N GLU A 93 -19.43 -9.28 -10.91
CA GLU A 93 -20.61 -8.41 -11.07
C GLU A 93 -20.53 -7.17 -10.16
N ILE A 94 -19.99 -7.34 -8.95
CA ILE A 94 -19.79 -6.26 -7.97
C ILE A 94 -19.01 -5.06 -8.52
N CYS A 95 -18.12 -5.27 -9.49
CA CYS A 95 -17.32 -4.20 -10.10
C CYS A 95 -18.15 -3.20 -10.91
N GLY A 96 -19.40 -3.54 -11.27
CA GLY A 96 -20.30 -2.66 -12.00
C GLY A 96 -21.15 -1.74 -11.12
N TYR A 97 -21.01 -1.81 -9.79
CA TYR A 97 -21.85 -1.07 -8.85
C TYR A 97 -21.17 0.18 -8.31
N ARG A 98 -22.00 1.15 -7.92
CA ARG A 98 -21.51 2.42 -7.40
C ARG A 98 -20.76 2.20 -6.09
N TYR A 99 -19.71 2.99 -5.86
CA TYR A 99 -18.82 2.88 -4.71
C TYR A 99 -18.01 1.58 -4.64
N GLU A 100 -18.04 0.72 -5.64
CA GLU A 100 -17.21 -0.49 -5.65
C GLU A 100 -16.01 -0.26 -6.57
N ASN A 101 -14.80 -0.52 -6.05
CA ASN A 101 -13.54 -0.31 -6.77
C ASN A 101 -12.88 -1.67 -6.98
N CYS A 102 -12.86 -2.14 -8.23
CA CYS A 102 -12.22 -3.39 -8.57
C CYS A 102 -10.81 -3.17 -9.10
N ILE A 103 -9.85 -3.78 -8.40
CA ILE A 103 -8.43 -3.60 -8.64
C ILE A 103 -7.85 -4.92 -9.12
N ARG A 104 -7.40 -4.95 -10.37
CA ARG A 104 -6.64 -6.04 -10.96
C ARG A 104 -5.16 -5.91 -10.58
N LEU A 105 -4.56 -7.00 -10.15
CA LEU A 105 -3.15 -7.08 -9.81
C LEU A 105 -2.50 -8.06 -10.78
N ASP A 106 -1.49 -7.60 -11.50
CA ASP A 106 -0.72 -8.44 -12.40
C ASP A 106 0.17 -9.43 -11.63
N VAL A 107 0.74 -10.39 -12.34
CA VAL A 107 1.63 -11.40 -11.75
C VAL A 107 2.79 -10.73 -11.01
N GLY A 108 2.98 -11.12 -9.74
CA GLY A 108 4.02 -10.56 -8.88
C GLY A 108 3.63 -9.26 -8.16
N VAL A 109 2.45 -8.69 -8.44
CA VAL A 109 1.86 -7.63 -7.64
C VAL A 109 1.02 -8.25 -6.53
N THR A 110 1.28 -7.84 -5.29
CA THR A 110 0.55 -8.31 -4.11
C THR A 110 0.00 -7.16 -3.29
N LEU A 111 -1.11 -7.45 -2.63
CA LEU A 111 -1.71 -6.58 -1.64
C LEU A 111 -0.86 -6.61 -0.35
N LYS A 112 -0.46 -5.43 0.16
CA LYS A 112 0.30 -5.31 1.41
C LYS A 112 -0.62 -5.35 2.63
N ASN A 113 -1.82 -4.80 2.51
CA ASN A 113 -2.84 -4.74 3.56
C ASN A 113 -4.22 -5.07 2.99
N ASP A 114 -4.99 -5.90 3.69
CA ASP A 114 -6.29 -6.37 3.22
C ASP A 114 -7.37 -5.30 3.13
N GLY A 115 -7.13 -4.13 3.71
CA GLY A 115 -8.12 -3.09 3.88
C GLY A 115 -9.25 -3.45 4.87
N PHE A 116 -10.06 -2.47 5.25
CA PHE A 116 -11.20 -2.54 6.17
C PHE A 116 -12.51 -2.87 5.42
N HIS A 117 -12.59 -2.64 4.10
CA HIS A 117 -13.82 -2.83 3.31
C HIS A 117 -13.65 -3.69 2.06
N LYS A 118 -12.80 -4.72 2.12
CA LYS A 118 -12.66 -5.71 1.06
C LYS A 118 -13.97 -6.50 0.89
N GLN A 119 -14.54 -6.45 -0.32
CA GLN A 119 -15.78 -7.14 -0.67
C GLN A 119 -15.51 -8.52 -1.30
N GLY A 120 -14.36 -8.70 -1.94
CA GLY A 120 -14.03 -9.96 -2.59
C GLY A 120 -12.58 -10.01 -3.06
N HIS A 121 -12.08 -11.22 -3.26
CA HIS A 121 -10.74 -11.50 -3.74
C HIS A 121 -10.75 -12.78 -4.55
N TRP A 122 -10.32 -12.70 -5.81
CA TRP A 122 -10.29 -13.80 -6.75
C TRP A 122 -8.91 -13.93 -7.39
N TYR A 123 -8.60 -15.14 -7.85
CA TYR A 123 -7.34 -15.47 -8.50
C TYR A 123 -7.59 -15.89 -9.95
N GLY A 124 -6.79 -15.37 -10.88
CA GLY A 124 -6.83 -15.72 -12.29
C GLY A 124 -6.07 -17.00 -12.59
N GLU A 125 -6.42 -17.65 -13.70
CA GLU A 125 -5.70 -18.79 -14.26
C GLU A 125 -4.25 -18.42 -14.64
N ASP A 126 -4.04 -17.18 -15.07
CA ASP A 126 -2.75 -16.60 -15.47
C ASP A 126 -1.92 -16.08 -14.29
N GLY A 127 -2.38 -16.28 -13.05
CA GLY A 127 -1.70 -15.80 -11.85
C GLY A 127 -2.00 -14.34 -11.49
N THR A 128 -2.84 -13.66 -12.25
CA THR A 128 -3.38 -12.34 -11.87
C THR A 128 -4.32 -12.46 -10.68
N GLN A 129 -4.65 -11.34 -10.04
CA GLN A 129 -5.65 -11.27 -8.98
C GLN A 129 -6.65 -10.16 -9.26
N LEU A 130 -7.87 -10.33 -8.77
CA LEU A 130 -8.88 -9.28 -8.72
C LEU A 130 -9.27 -9.07 -7.26
N VAL A 131 -9.27 -7.84 -6.79
CA VAL A 131 -9.71 -7.49 -5.44
C VAL A 131 -10.74 -6.39 -5.54
N ALA A 132 -11.89 -6.57 -4.89
CA ALA A 132 -12.94 -5.56 -4.83
C ALA A 132 -12.93 -4.90 -3.45
N PHE A 133 -12.96 -3.57 -3.44
CA PHE A 133 -13.09 -2.77 -2.23
C PHE A 133 -14.29 -1.85 -2.34
N ARG A 134 -15.07 -1.77 -1.27
CA ARG A 134 -16.06 -0.70 -1.15
C ARG A 134 -15.35 0.59 -0.79
N TYR A 135 -15.68 1.64 -1.53
CA TYR A 135 -15.22 2.99 -1.30
C TYR A 135 -15.57 3.41 0.12
N TRP A 136 -14.54 3.60 0.92
CA TRP A 136 -14.60 4.06 2.29
C TRP A 136 -13.25 4.61 2.66
N GLN A 137 -13.20 5.59 3.58
CA GLN A 137 -12.03 6.42 3.91
C GLN A 137 -10.77 5.61 4.28
N GLU A 138 -10.09 5.05 3.29
CA GLU A 138 -9.14 3.98 3.48
C GLU A 138 -8.00 4.03 2.46
N GLN A 139 -6.82 3.63 2.94
CA GLN A 139 -5.62 3.41 2.14
C GLN A 139 -5.36 1.92 1.88
N VAL A 140 -5.27 1.57 0.60
CA VAL A 140 -4.86 0.25 0.11
C VAL A 140 -3.48 0.36 -0.52
N VAL A 141 -2.56 -0.54 -0.17
CA VAL A 141 -1.17 -0.49 -0.62
C VAL A 141 -0.81 -1.79 -1.36
N PHE A 142 -0.15 -1.63 -2.49
CA PHE A 142 0.29 -2.72 -3.37
C PHE A 142 1.81 -2.73 -3.46
N ARG A 143 2.39 -3.93 -3.60
CA ARG A 143 3.83 -4.14 -3.76
C ARG A 143 4.08 -5.00 -4.98
N GLY A 144 5.15 -4.71 -5.69
CA GLY A 144 5.66 -5.55 -6.76
C GLY A 144 7.18 -5.45 -6.82
N PRO A 145 7.84 -6.22 -7.69
CA PRO A 145 9.27 -6.07 -7.97
C PRO A 145 9.65 -4.60 -8.22
N ASN A 146 10.57 -4.09 -7.39
CA ASN A 146 11.11 -2.72 -7.44
C ASN A 146 10.05 -1.59 -7.55
N GLY A 147 8.85 -1.81 -7.04
CA GLY A 147 7.76 -0.85 -7.18
C GLY A 147 6.67 -1.02 -6.14
N SER A 148 5.88 0.02 -5.97
CA SER A 148 4.69 -0.03 -5.11
C SER A 148 3.60 0.89 -5.61
N GLY A 149 2.36 0.49 -5.38
CA GLY A 149 1.16 1.27 -5.63
C GLY A 149 0.47 1.63 -4.32
N LYS A 150 -0.32 2.68 -4.35
CA LYS A 150 -1.23 3.07 -3.26
C LYS A 150 -2.49 3.64 -3.87
N VAL A 151 -3.62 3.25 -3.30
CA VAL A 151 -4.93 3.85 -3.59
C VAL A 151 -5.50 4.36 -2.28
N TYR A 152 -6.09 5.54 -2.30
CA TYR A 152 -6.84 6.10 -1.19
C TYR A 152 -8.25 6.48 -1.66
N LEU A 153 -9.25 5.77 -1.13
CA LEU A 153 -10.65 5.86 -1.53
C LEU A 153 -11.43 6.73 -0.56
N ALA A 154 -11.28 8.06 -0.63
CA ALA A 154 -11.85 8.94 0.39
C ALA A 154 -12.13 10.37 -0.07
N HIS A 155 -12.95 11.07 0.71
CA HIS A 155 -13.21 12.52 0.60
C HIS A 155 -13.73 13.00 -0.77
N GLY A 156 -14.46 12.15 -1.46
CA GLY A 156 -15.07 12.40 -2.78
C GLY A 156 -14.12 12.09 -3.93
N SER A 157 -13.05 11.33 -3.69
CA SER A 157 -12.08 11.01 -4.73
C SER A 157 -11.36 9.68 -4.49
N THR A 158 -10.89 9.11 -5.58
CA THR A 158 -9.90 8.05 -5.61
C THR A 158 -8.54 8.67 -5.91
N TRP A 159 -7.62 8.61 -4.96
CA TRP A 159 -6.25 9.08 -5.14
C TRP A 159 -5.31 7.91 -5.32
N THR A 160 -4.74 7.80 -6.51
CA THR A 160 -3.88 6.68 -6.89
C THR A 160 -2.46 7.17 -7.11
N CYS A 161 -1.51 6.48 -6.50
CA CYS A 161 -0.09 6.74 -6.64
C CYS A 161 0.65 5.45 -7.02
N VAL A 162 1.70 5.59 -7.80
CA VAL A 162 2.64 4.51 -8.11
C VAL A 162 4.06 5.01 -8.03
N LYS A 163 5.02 4.10 -7.81
CA LYS A 163 6.45 4.42 -7.83
C LYS A 163 7.30 3.24 -8.25
N GLY A 164 8.50 3.55 -8.74
CA GLY A 164 9.47 2.56 -9.20
C GLY A 164 9.01 1.91 -10.51
N GLN A 165 9.09 0.58 -10.60
CA GLN A 165 8.63 -0.16 -11.79
C GLN A 165 7.12 -0.42 -11.81
N MET A 166 6.38 -0.01 -10.77
CA MET A 166 4.92 -0.18 -10.72
C MET A 166 4.23 0.86 -11.61
N ASN A 167 3.27 0.42 -12.41
CA ASN A 167 2.34 1.26 -13.15
C ASN A 167 0.91 0.98 -12.68
N ALA A 168 0.02 1.96 -12.88
CA ALA A 168 -1.41 1.80 -12.68
C ALA A 168 -2.14 2.21 -13.96
N TYR A 169 -2.93 1.30 -14.53
CA TYR A 169 -3.92 1.64 -15.55
C TYR A 169 -5.26 1.92 -14.87
N LEU A 170 -5.94 2.94 -15.33
CA LEU A 170 -7.16 3.45 -14.73
C LEU A 170 -8.22 3.46 -15.81
N GLU A 171 -9.18 2.55 -15.66
CA GLU A 171 -10.02 2.12 -16.77
C GLU A 171 -10.93 3.25 -17.25
N ASP A 172 -11.63 3.91 -16.33
CA ASP A 172 -12.58 5.00 -16.67
C ASP A 172 -11.88 6.22 -17.27
N ALA A 173 -10.64 6.49 -16.85
CA ALA A 173 -9.85 7.61 -17.35
C ALA A 173 -9.11 7.28 -18.66
N HIS A 174 -9.10 6.01 -19.08
CA HIS A 174 -8.27 5.50 -20.17
C HIS A 174 -6.82 5.97 -20.08
N GLU A 175 -6.26 5.95 -18.86
CA GLU A 175 -4.96 6.54 -18.55
C GLU A 175 -4.06 5.56 -17.81
N THR A 176 -2.75 5.67 -18.06
CA THR A 176 -1.71 4.99 -17.29
C THR A 176 -0.89 5.99 -16.47
N LEU A 177 -0.80 5.75 -15.17
CA LEU A 177 0.20 6.34 -14.30
C LEU A 177 1.48 5.47 -14.33
N TYR A 178 2.58 6.06 -14.79
CA TYR A 178 3.87 5.37 -14.90
C TYR A 178 4.75 5.64 -13.68
N GLY A 179 5.08 4.64 -12.86
CA GLY A 179 5.75 4.87 -11.57
C GLY A 179 7.18 5.45 -11.64
N ASN A 180 7.80 5.42 -12.82
CA ASN A 180 9.09 6.04 -13.09
C ASN A 180 8.98 7.45 -13.70
N SER A 181 7.77 7.94 -13.97
CA SER A 181 7.55 9.30 -14.48
C SER A 181 7.79 10.34 -13.39
N LYS A 182 8.30 11.51 -13.78
CA LYS A 182 8.44 12.69 -12.91
C LYS A 182 7.23 13.62 -12.96
N ASP A 183 6.26 13.35 -13.82
CA ASP A 183 5.06 14.17 -13.95
C ASP A 183 4.11 13.90 -12.76
N ASN A 184 3.48 14.94 -12.22
CA ASN A 184 2.58 14.82 -11.05
C ASN A 184 3.24 14.13 -9.84
N TRP A 185 4.54 14.36 -9.66
CA TRP A 185 5.34 13.75 -8.60
C TRP A 185 4.93 14.26 -7.21
N ASP A 186 4.47 13.34 -6.37
CA ASP A 186 4.27 13.61 -4.96
C ASP A 186 5.60 13.40 -4.22
N GLN A 187 6.13 14.48 -3.64
CA GLN A 187 7.42 14.46 -2.93
C GLN A 187 7.41 13.55 -1.69
N VAL A 188 6.24 13.24 -1.13
CA VAL A 188 6.10 12.41 0.06
C VAL A 188 6.02 10.94 -0.32
N TRP A 189 5.25 10.60 -1.35
CA TRP A 189 5.19 9.22 -1.85
C TRP A 189 6.46 8.81 -2.59
N GLY A 190 7.09 9.75 -3.31
CA GLY A 190 8.24 9.51 -4.17
C GLY A 190 7.84 8.86 -5.49
N GLY A 191 6.73 9.33 -6.08
CA GLY A 191 6.21 8.84 -7.37
C GLY A 191 5.02 9.66 -7.85
N PRO A 192 4.55 9.46 -9.10
CA PRO A 192 3.39 10.14 -9.61
C PRO A 192 2.12 9.72 -8.88
N CYS A 193 1.27 10.71 -8.64
CA CYS A 193 -0.04 10.54 -8.03
C CYS A 193 -1.10 11.29 -8.83
N LYS A 194 -2.33 10.78 -8.84
CA LYS A 194 -3.45 11.45 -9.49
C LYS A 194 -4.77 11.22 -8.77
N CYS A 195 -5.64 12.22 -8.85
CA CYS A 195 -6.98 12.23 -8.29
C CYS A 195 -8.00 11.90 -9.37
N TYR A 196 -8.94 11.03 -9.02
CA TYR A 196 -10.11 10.66 -9.80
C TYR A 196 -11.34 10.94 -8.96
N PHE A 197 -12.40 11.44 -9.59
CA PHE A 197 -13.64 11.81 -8.89
C PHE A 197 -14.79 10.86 -9.20
N ASP A 198 -14.54 9.85 -10.04
CA ASP A 198 -15.37 8.66 -10.05
C ASP A 198 -14.95 7.79 -8.86
N LEU A 199 -15.94 7.35 -8.09
CA LEU A 199 -15.75 6.59 -6.85
C LEU A 199 -15.90 5.09 -7.07
N SER A 200 -16.12 4.68 -8.32
CA SER A 200 -16.31 3.29 -8.74
C SER A 200 -15.36 2.97 -9.89
N THR A 201 -14.07 3.22 -9.68
CA THR A 201 -13.07 3.11 -10.75
C THR A 201 -12.39 1.76 -10.73
N ASP A 202 -12.45 1.09 -11.87
CA ASP A 202 -11.65 -0.09 -12.13
C ASP A 202 -10.20 0.29 -12.43
N MET A 203 -9.28 -0.41 -11.77
CA MET A 203 -7.86 -0.12 -11.84
C MET A 203 -7.05 -1.40 -12.06
N GLY A 204 -5.88 -1.27 -12.66
CA GLY A 204 -4.94 -2.37 -12.85
C GLY A 204 -3.54 -1.96 -12.42
N PHE A 205 -2.93 -2.69 -11.49
CA PHE A 205 -1.53 -2.52 -11.11
C PHE A 205 -0.66 -3.58 -11.77
N TYR A 206 0.41 -3.15 -12.42
CA TYR A 206 1.34 -4.03 -13.14
C TYR A 206 2.77 -3.49 -13.07
N VAL A 207 3.75 -4.33 -13.37
CA VAL A 207 5.17 -3.97 -13.32
C VAL A 207 5.69 -3.81 -14.74
N ALA A 208 6.39 -2.71 -15.02
CA ALA A 208 7.08 -2.52 -16.29
C ALA A 208 8.22 -3.54 -16.44
N HIS A 209 8.19 -4.29 -17.54
CA HIS A 209 9.27 -5.20 -17.94
C HIS A 209 10.32 -4.48 -18.79
#